data_AF-A0A7S1FIU0-F1
#
_entry.id   AF-A0A7S1FIU0-F1
#
_cell.length_a   1.000
_cell.length_b   1.000
_cell.length_c   1.000
_cell.angle_alpha   90.00
_cell.angle_beta   90.00
_cell.angle_gamma   90.00
#
_symmetry.space_group_name_H-M   'P 1'
#
loop_
_entity.id
_entity.type
_entity.pdbx_description
1 polymer ?
#
loop_
_entity_poly.entity_id
_entity_poly.type
_entity_poly.pdbx_seq_one_letter_code
_entity_poly.pdbx_strand_id
1 'polypeptide(L)'
;MIENSGQCTALRHALVPGASEADLKAAFENSPTVTSPVDALREGAFAGVFTGTDVEAPFRATPGYTLHDAPGINIAYRANEALPADGIDEMWRQTYVDLTTPQGDLSDSVDGLSRWLVRNQPISLAVNTVGGDLTHARKLFEQTGQVVYTIGYEGNPALTVQARPQEGEVFGEFPVRRDLGKYTRYPVVVPSPTPAYNSTYEPSFLEEAARRAPPASLAYASTLLDLMKSPHSKGYCVLVMEYLADAVGVHRGDGSQTGGPNRTILFGLQRPPLGQQTFLRCGSSTTLDELAPTLIPFYVTNARDGLLVSVDSANASLLAHLRALNVLTVSEDAASFDTRCTSEEPYNVVPPEALADRNNHPDDLETFPLVGQFVSLYVPLGHVKSTQSDDQKFVEFFSASAKWLRLQNA
;
A
#
# COMPACT_ATOMS: atom_id res chain seq x y z
N MET A 1 -10.11 -3.23 -21.42
CA MET A 1 -9.24 -2.21 -22.04
C MET A 1 -8.05 -2.01 -21.11
N ILE A 2 -6.83 -2.16 -21.62
CA ILE A 2 -5.62 -1.75 -20.88
C ILE A 2 -5.54 -0.24 -21.03
N GLU A 3 -5.86 0.49 -19.97
CA GLU A 3 -5.71 1.93 -19.95
C GLU A 3 -4.24 2.28 -19.63
N ASN A 4 -3.66 3.15 -20.48
CA ASN A 4 -2.36 3.83 -20.36
C ASN A 4 -1.08 2.98 -20.50
N SER A 5 -0.59 2.96 -21.74
CA SER A 5 0.73 2.50 -22.14
C SER A 5 1.55 3.69 -22.60
N GLY A 6 2.35 4.27 -21.71
CA GLY A 6 3.40 5.15 -22.21
C GLY A 6 4.32 5.85 -21.23
N GLN A 7 3.90 6.14 -20.00
CA GLN A 7 4.75 6.98 -19.12
C GLN A 7 4.82 6.55 -17.66
N CYS A 8 4.11 5.48 -17.26
CA CYS A 8 4.11 5.02 -15.88
C CYS A 8 4.33 3.51 -15.78
N THR A 9 4.69 3.10 -14.58
CA THR A 9 5.52 1.96 -14.23
C THR A 9 4.63 1.04 -13.41
N ALA A 10 4.20 -0.07 -13.98
CA ALA A 10 3.52 -1.08 -13.17
C ALA A 10 3.63 -2.44 -13.81
N LEU A 11 3.84 -3.39 -12.93
CA LEU A 11 3.46 -4.78 -13.08
C LEU A 11 2.00 -4.89 -13.55
N ARG A 12 1.80 -5.40 -14.78
CA ARG A 12 0.47 -5.63 -15.36
C ARG A 12 0.15 -7.11 -15.28
N HIS A 13 -0.67 -7.49 -14.32
CA HIS A 13 -1.07 -8.87 -14.10
C HIS A 13 -2.58 -9.03 -14.15
N ALA A 14 -3.07 -10.06 -14.83
CA ALA A 14 -4.49 -10.42 -14.88
C ALA A 14 -4.68 -11.88 -14.46
N LEU A 15 -5.46 -12.12 -13.40
CA LEU A 15 -5.92 -13.45 -13.02
C LEU A 15 -7.30 -13.70 -13.65
N VAL A 16 -7.38 -14.58 -14.64
CA VAL A 16 -8.61 -14.85 -15.40
C VAL A 16 -8.83 -16.38 -15.51
N PRO A 17 -9.47 -17.00 -14.51
CA PRO A 17 -9.70 -18.45 -14.50
C PRO A 17 -10.50 -18.91 -15.72
N GLY A 18 -10.09 -20.02 -16.31
CA GLY A 18 -10.78 -20.64 -17.44
C GLY A 18 -10.71 -19.87 -18.77
N ALA A 19 -9.98 -18.74 -18.85
CA ALA A 19 -9.78 -18.04 -20.11
C ALA A 19 -8.91 -18.85 -21.08
N SER A 20 -9.35 -18.93 -22.34
CA SER A 20 -8.58 -19.53 -23.44
C SER A 20 -7.61 -18.51 -24.02
N GLU A 21 -6.58 -18.96 -24.74
CA GLU A 21 -5.67 -18.06 -25.46
C GLU A 21 -6.40 -17.14 -26.44
N ALA A 22 -7.50 -17.60 -27.05
CA ALA A 22 -8.33 -16.79 -27.93
C ALA A 22 -8.99 -15.63 -27.19
N ASP A 23 -9.48 -15.85 -25.97
CA ASP A 23 -10.05 -14.80 -25.12
C ASP A 23 -8.98 -13.75 -24.75
N LEU A 24 -7.74 -14.19 -24.52
CA LEU A 24 -6.62 -13.29 -24.23
C LEU A 24 -6.27 -12.43 -25.44
N LYS A 25 -6.25 -13.00 -26.64
CA LYS A 25 -6.02 -12.24 -27.89
C LYS A 25 -7.14 -11.22 -28.11
N ALA A 26 -8.39 -11.65 -27.97
CA ALA A 26 -9.57 -10.79 -28.13
C ALA A 26 -9.55 -9.57 -27.17
N ALA A 27 -8.96 -9.72 -25.97
CA ALA A 27 -8.82 -8.63 -25.02
C ALA A 27 -7.96 -7.45 -25.54
N PHE A 28 -7.12 -7.69 -26.55
CA PHE A 28 -6.18 -6.70 -27.10
C PHE A 28 -6.56 -6.17 -28.49
N GLU A 29 -7.45 -6.83 -29.22
CA GLU A 29 -7.79 -6.52 -30.63
C GLU A 29 -8.27 -5.08 -30.86
N ASN A 30 -8.88 -4.46 -29.85
CA ASN A 30 -9.42 -3.09 -29.94
C ASN A 30 -8.64 -2.08 -29.08
N SER A 31 -7.38 -2.38 -28.75
CA SER A 31 -6.54 -1.46 -27.99
C SER A 31 -6.29 -0.19 -28.83
N PRO A 32 -6.65 1.01 -28.35
CA PRO A 32 -6.33 2.24 -29.06
C PRO A 32 -4.81 2.35 -29.23
N THR A 33 -4.34 2.85 -30.37
CA THR A 33 -2.91 3.07 -30.63
C THR A 33 -2.62 4.54 -30.87
N VAL A 34 -1.42 4.98 -30.50
CA VAL A 34 -0.95 6.36 -30.70
C VAL A 34 0.48 6.34 -31.24
N THR A 35 0.82 7.30 -32.09
CA THR A 35 2.15 7.37 -32.73
C THR A 35 3.22 7.96 -31.82
N SER A 36 2.88 9.00 -31.06
CA SER A 36 3.83 9.72 -30.22
C SER A 36 3.19 10.29 -28.95
N PRO A 37 3.99 10.64 -27.92
CA PRO A 37 3.48 11.35 -26.74
C PRO A 37 2.82 12.69 -27.08
N VAL A 38 3.26 13.36 -28.14
CA VAL A 38 2.71 14.65 -28.58
C VAL A 38 1.30 14.45 -29.15
N ASP A 39 1.09 13.39 -29.92
CA ASP A 39 -0.21 13.09 -30.50
C ASP A 39 -1.18 12.62 -29.42
N ALA A 40 -0.72 11.80 -28.46
CA ALA A 40 -1.51 11.43 -27.28
C ALA A 40 -2.02 12.65 -26.50
N LEU A 41 -1.17 13.68 -26.32
CA LEU A 41 -1.55 14.95 -25.69
C LEU A 41 -2.56 15.75 -26.52
N ARG A 42 -2.36 15.85 -27.84
CA ARG A 42 -3.24 16.61 -28.74
C ARG A 42 -4.62 15.98 -28.87
N GLU A 43 -4.68 14.66 -28.91
CA GLU A 43 -5.89 13.89 -29.17
C GLU A 43 -6.63 13.50 -27.89
N GLY A 44 -6.05 13.79 -26.71
CA GLY A 44 -6.56 13.28 -25.44
C GLY A 44 -6.50 11.75 -25.35
N ALA A 45 -5.69 11.09 -26.20
CA ALA A 45 -5.58 9.65 -26.34
C ALA A 45 -4.62 9.04 -25.30
N PHE A 46 -4.83 9.39 -24.03
CA PHE A 46 -3.96 8.99 -22.91
C PHE A 46 -4.03 7.49 -22.57
N ALA A 47 -4.93 6.75 -23.22
CA ALA A 47 -5.10 5.30 -23.05
C ALA A 47 -4.44 4.44 -24.15
N GLY A 48 -3.80 5.04 -25.17
CA GLY A 48 -3.33 4.29 -26.32
C GLY A 48 -1.94 3.66 -26.22
N VAL A 49 -1.71 2.59 -26.99
CA VAL A 49 -0.45 1.87 -27.14
C VAL A 49 0.42 2.52 -28.20
N PHE A 50 1.67 2.82 -27.84
CA PHE A 50 2.61 3.36 -28.80
C PHE A 50 2.84 2.39 -29.95
N THR A 51 2.69 2.86 -31.19
CA THR A 51 2.98 2.07 -32.39
C THR A 51 4.48 1.81 -32.59
N GLY A 52 5.34 2.55 -31.88
CA GLY A 52 6.79 2.34 -31.84
C GLY A 52 7.51 2.78 -33.11
N THR A 53 6.85 3.49 -34.03
CA THR A 53 7.45 4.01 -35.27
C THR A 53 8.39 5.19 -35.03
N ASP A 54 8.17 5.96 -33.95
CA ASP A 54 8.88 7.23 -33.67
C ASP A 54 9.57 7.27 -32.29
N VAL A 55 9.54 6.18 -31.52
CA VAL A 55 10.15 6.11 -30.17
C VAL A 55 11.39 5.21 -30.23
N GLU A 56 12.56 5.75 -29.88
CA GLU A 56 13.90 5.14 -30.06
C GLU A 56 14.13 3.76 -29.39
N ALA A 57 13.17 3.23 -28.63
CA ALA A 57 13.27 1.90 -28.03
C ALA A 57 12.40 0.90 -28.81
N PRO A 58 12.98 0.03 -29.66
CA PRO A 58 12.19 -1.03 -30.27
C PRO A 58 11.56 -1.88 -29.17
N PHE A 59 10.27 -2.19 -29.31
CA PHE A 59 9.61 -3.17 -28.47
C PHE A 59 10.29 -4.52 -28.72
N ARG A 60 11.19 -4.92 -27.82
CA ARG A 60 12.00 -6.14 -27.99
C ARG A 60 11.17 -7.32 -27.58
N ALA A 61 11.19 -8.40 -28.36
CA ALA A 61 10.63 -9.67 -27.89
C ALA A 61 11.44 -10.17 -26.68
N THR A 62 10.77 -10.38 -25.55
CA THR A 62 11.38 -11.01 -24.37
C THR A 62 11.09 -12.51 -24.36
N PRO A 63 12.05 -13.36 -23.96
CA PRO A 63 11.82 -14.80 -23.82
C PRO A 63 10.59 -15.10 -22.95
N GLY A 64 9.73 -16.01 -23.42
CA GLY A 64 8.52 -16.43 -22.72
C GLY A 64 7.29 -15.54 -22.94
N TYR A 65 7.43 -14.44 -23.68
CA TYR A 65 6.31 -13.59 -24.08
C TYR A 65 5.95 -13.79 -25.56
N THR A 66 4.66 -13.74 -25.85
CA THR A 66 4.09 -13.74 -27.21
C THR A 66 3.77 -12.31 -27.60
N LEU A 67 4.26 -11.87 -28.76
CA LEU A 67 3.88 -10.57 -29.33
C LEU A 67 2.47 -10.64 -29.91
N HIS A 68 1.72 -9.56 -29.78
CA HIS A 68 0.41 -9.46 -30.41
C HIS A 68 0.53 -9.49 -31.94
N ASP A 69 -0.35 -10.26 -32.60
CA ASP A 69 -0.26 -10.56 -34.04
C ASP A 69 -0.59 -9.34 -34.94
N ALA A 70 -1.30 -8.34 -34.40
CA ALA A 70 -1.70 -7.16 -35.17
C ALA A 70 -0.51 -6.22 -35.46
N PRO A 71 -0.29 -5.84 -36.73
CA PRO A 71 0.79 -4.92 -37.11
C PRO A 71 0.71 -3.58 -36.38
N GLY A 72 1.83 -3.09 -35.85
CA GLY A 72 1.92 -1.79 -35.19
C GLY A 72 1.36 -1.75 -33.76
N ILE A 73 1.01 -2.91 -33.17
CA ILE A 73 0.59 -3.01 -31.76
C ILE A 73 1.75 -3.56 -30.93
N ASN A 74 2.35 -2.71 -30.09
CA ASN A 74 3.45 -3.10 -29.19
C ASN A 74 2.90 -3.64 -27.85
N ILE A 75 2.25 -4.80 -27.92
CA ILE A 75 1.78 -5.55 -26.76
C ILE A 75 2.47 -6.91 -26.75
N ALA A 76 2.98 -7.31 -25.59
CA ALA A 76 3.51 -8.63 -25.31
C ALA A 76 2.71 -9.25 -24.16
N TYR A 77 2.34 -10.51 -24.28
CA TYR A 77 1.61 -11.21 -23.23
C TYR A 77 2.19 -12.59 -22.97
N ARG A 78 2.03 -13.06 -21.74
CA ARG A 78 2.38 -14.42 -21.32
C ARG A 78 1.23 -14.99 -20.53
N ALA A 79 0.77 -16.19 -20.90
CA ALA A 79 -0.28 -16.91 -20.19
C ALA A 79 0.32 -18.11 -19.45
N ASN A 80 0.04 -18.21 -18.15
CA ASN A 80 0.51 -19.30 -17.30
C ASN A 80 -0.62 -19.84 -16.43
N GLU A 81 -0.52 -21.08 -15.97
CA GLU A 81 -1.47 -21.62 -14.97
C GLU A 81 -1.16 -21.15 -13.53
N ALA A 82 0.10 -20.76 -13.28
CA ALA A 82 0.57 -20.29 -11.99
C ALA A 82 0.80 -18.77 -11.97
N LEU A 83 0.77 -18.18 -10.77
CA LEU A 83 1.15 -16.79 -10.56
C LEU A 83 2.63 -16.58 -10.93
N PRO A 84 3.01 -15.40 -11.44
CA PRO A 84 4.41 -15.10 -11.75
C PRO A 84 5.29 -15.24 -10.51
N ALA A 85 6.53 -15.66 -10.71
CA ALA A 85 7.54 -15.68 -9.65
C ALA A 85 7.85 -14.26 -9.15
N ASP A 86 8.45 -14.14 -7.97
CA ASP A 86 8.90 -12.85 -7.44
C ASP A 86 10.05 -12.27 -8.29
N GLY A 87 10.25 -10.95 -8.22
CA GLY A 87 11.33 -10.26 -8.94
C GLY A 87 11.05 -10.08 -10.43
N ILE A 88 9.79 -9.83 -10.78
CA ILE A 88 9.33 -9.65 -12.15
C ILE A 88 9.98 -8.39 -12.73
N ASP A 89 10.55 -8.51 -13.93
CA ASP A 89 10.92 -7.35 -14.72
C ASP A 89 9.63 -6.67 -15.20
N GLU A 90 9.33 -5.50 -14.64
CA GLU A 90 8.12 -4.75 -14.95
C GLU A 90 8.11 -4.17 -16.38
N MET A 91 9.21 -4.31 -17.13
CA MET A 91 9.32 -3.89 -18.53
C MET A 91 8.88 -2.43 -18.69
N TRP A 92 9.60 -1.55 -17.99
CA TRP A 92 9.23 -0.16 -17.77
C TRP A 92 8.91 0.54 -19.10
N ARG A 93 7.74 1.19 -19.17
CA ARG A 93 7.23 1.93 -20.35
C ARG A 93 6.91 1.06 -21.58
N GLN A 94 6.91 -0.26 -21.44
CA GLN A 94 6.52 -1.22 -22.47
C GLN A 94 5.25 -1.97 -22.03
N THR A 95 4.37 -2.34 -22.97
CA THR A 95 3.10 -3.04 -22.66
C THR A 95 3.29 -4.55 -22.59
N TYR A 96 3.83 -5.01 -21.46
CA TYR A 96 3.90 -6.42 -21.10
C TYR A 96 2.76 -6.77 -20.15
N VAL A 97 2.11 -7.92 -20.37
CA VAL A 97 0.98 -8.40 -19.58
C VAL A 97 1.19 -9.85 -19.19
N ASP A 98 1.22 -10.12 -17.90
CA ASP A 98 1.18 -11.49 -17.36
C ASP A 98 -0.27 -11.90 -17.11
N LEU A 99 -0.68 -13.04 -17.63
CA LEU A 99 -2.00 -13.62 -17.40
C LEU A 99 -1.86 -14.96 -16.67
N THR A 100 -2.61 -15.11 -15.57
CA THR A 100 -2.73 -16.39 -14.88
C THR A 100 -4.14 -16.94 -15.08
N THR A 101 -4.26 -18.14 -15.64
CA THR A 101 -5.53 -18.76 -16.03
C THR A 101 -5.71 -20.11 -15.32
N PRO A 102 -5.86 -20.12 -13.97
CA PRO A 102 -5.90 -21.36 -13.22
C PRO A 102 -7.15 -22.17 -13.61
N GLN A 103 -7.00 -23.49 -13.60
CA GLN A 103 -8.09 -24.44 -13.79
C GLN A 103 -8.66 -24.81 -12.41
N GLY A 104 -9.97 -24.63 -12.19
CA GLY A 104 -10.65 -25.08 -10.96
C GLY A 104 -11.11 -23.96 -10.01
N ASP A 105 -11.21 -24.28 -8.72
CA ASP A 105 -11.73 -23.38 -7.67
C ASP A 105 -10.80 -22.19 -7.42
N LEU A 106 -11.41 -21.02 -7.26
CA LEU A 106 -10.74 -19.75 -6.99
C LEU A 106 -10.31 -19.60 -5.54
N SER A 107 -10.84 -20.36 -4.58
CA SER A 107 -10.55 -20.16 -3.16
C SER A 107 -9.05 -20.23 -2.84
N ASP A 108 -8.38 -21.28 -3.31
CA ASP A 108 -6.93 -21.49 -3.13
C ASP A 108 -6.13 -20.46 -3.94
N SER A 109 -6.69 -20.06 -5.08
CA SER A 109 -6.12 -19.01 -5.94
C SER A 109 -6.16 -17.64 -5.27
N VAL A 110 -7.19 -17.33 -4.46
CA VAL A 110 -7.31 -16.04 -3.75
C VAL A 110 -6.29 -15.92 -2.62
N ASP A 111 -6.07 -16.97 -1.82
CA ASP A 111 -5.04 -16.93 -0.76
C ASP A 111 -3.62 -16.92 -1.36
N GLY A 112 -3.40 -17.64 -2.46
CA GLY A 112 -2.18 -17.54 -3.25
C GLY A 112 -1.94 -16.12 -3.78
N LEU A 113 -2.98 -15.52 -4.36
CA LEU A 113 -2.95 -14.15 -4.89
C LEU A 113 -2.70 -13.13 -3.79
N SER A 114 -3.35 -13.24 -2.62
CA SER A 114 -3.11 -12.34 -1.48
C SER A 114 -1.64 -12.34 -1.05
N ARG A 115 -1.01 -13.52 -0.91
CA ARG A 115 0.42 -13.62 -0.58
C ARG A 115 1.31 -13.01 -1.67
N TRP A 116 0.97 -13.24 -2.93
CA TRP A 116 1.70 -12.65 -4.05
C TRP A 116 1.56 -11.12 -4.08
N LEU A 117 0.36 -10.59 -3.88
CA LEU A 117 0.07 -9.15 -3.80
C LEU A 117 0.77 -8.48 -2.62
N VAL A 118 0.97 -9.18 -1.51
CA VAL A 118 1.72 -8.65 -0.38
C VAL A 118 3.22 -8.60 -0.64
N ARG A 119 3.76 -9.57 -1.37
CA ARG A 119 5.18 -9.59 -1.74
C ARG A 119 5.53 -8.57 -2.83
N ASN A 120 4.67 -8.43 -3.83
CA ASN A 120 4.93 -7.60 -5.01
C ASN A 120 4.29 -6.21 -4.93
N GLN A 121 3.27 -6.01 -4.08
CA GLN A 121 2.58 -4.74 -3.79
C GLN A 121 2.37 -3.83 -5.00
N PRO A 122 1.65 -4.30 -6.05
CA PRO A 122 1.23 -3.39 -7.10
C PRO A 122 0.40 -2.24 -6.51
N ILE A 123 0.44 -1.06 -7.11
CA ILE A 123 -0.25 0.11 -6.58
C ILE A 123 -1.77 -0.09 -6.58
N SER A 124 -2.29 -0.72 -7.65
CA SER A 124 -3.72 -0.90 -7.89
C SER A 124 -4.10 -2.37 -8.06
N LEU A 125 -5.34 -2.70 -7.73
CA LEU A 125 -5.98 -4.00 -7.94
C LEU A 125 -7.41 -3.80 -8.46
N ALA A 126 -7.72 -4.38 -9.62
CA ALA A 126 -9.09 -4.49 -10.11
C ALA A 126 -9.66 -5.88 -9.85
N VAL A 127 -10.89 -5.94 -9.35
CA VAL A 127 -11.61 -7.20 -9.10
C VAL A 127 -12.99 -7.10 -9.75
N ASN A 128 -13.27 -7.99 -10.69
CA ASN A 128 -14.59 -8.08 -11.34
C ASN A 128 -15.44 -9.12 -10.62
N THR A 129 -16.65 -8.73 -10.23
CA THR A 129 -17.59 -9.58 -9.50
C THR A 129 -18.48 -10.36 -10.46
N VAL A 130 -18.84 -11.58 -10.05
CA VAL A 130 -19.83 -12.43 -10.74
C VAL A 130 -21.10 -12.45 -9.90
N GLY A 131 -22.26 -12.17 -10.49
CA GLY A 131 -23.53 -12.05 -9.78
C GLY A 131 -23.55 -10.97 -8.69
N GLY A 132 -22.59 -10.02 -8.71
CA GLY A 132 -22.43 -8.99 -7.69
C GLY A 132 -21.94 -9.51 -6.33
N ASP A 133 -21.29 -10.67 -6.27
CA ASP A 133 -20.65 -11.17 -5.05
C ASP A 133 -19.34 -10.40 -4.75
N LEU A 134 -19.30 -9.77 -3.57
CA LEU A 134 -18.18 -8.94 -3.10
C LEU A 134 -17.19 -9.71 -2.23
N THR A 135 -17.43 -11.00 -1.94
CA THR A 135 -16.69 -11.78 -0.95
C THR A 135 -15.20 -11.86 -1.26
N HIS A 136 -14.83 -12.24 -2.49
CA HIS A 136 -13.43 -12.31 -2.91
C HIS A 136 -12.77 -10.93 -2.94
N ALA A 137 -13.49 -9.91 -3.41
CA ALA A 137 -12.99 -8.54 -3.44
C ALA A 137 -12.65 -8.01 -2.03
N ARG A 138 -13.54 -8.26 -1.05
CA ARG A 138 -13.30 -7.87 0.34
C ARG A 138 -12.20 -8.71 0.99
N LYS A 139 -12.13 -10.02 0.72
CA LYS A 139 -11.04 -10.88 1.21
C LYS A 139 -9.68 -10.37 0.73
N LEU A 140 -9.56 -10.03 -0.56
CA LEU A 140 -8.35 -9.43 -1.12
C LEU A 140 -8.05 -8.09 -0.44
N PHE A 141 -9.02 -7.17 -0.34
CA PHE A 141 -8.85 -5.90 0.38
C PHE A 141 -8.34 -6.07 1.82
N GLU A 142 -8.89 -7.03 2.55
CA GLU A 142 -8.51 -7.31 3.94
C GLU A 142 -7.10 -7.90 4.06
N GLN A 143 -6.75 -8.88 3.22
CA GLN A 143 -5.50 -9.64 3.27
C GLN A 143 -4.31 -8.99 2.55
N THR A 144 -4.48 -7.77 2.04
CA THR A 144 -3.43 -7.09 1.25
C THR A 144 -3.30 -5.62 1.65
N GLY A 145 -2.44 -4.84 1.00
CA GLY A 145 -2.14 -3.46 1.40
C GLY A 145 -1.96 -2.53 0.21
N GLN A 146 -2.74 -2.74 -0.86
CA GLN A 146 -2.71 -1.90 -2.05
C GLN A 146 -3.29 -0.52 -1.75
N VAL A 147 -2.91 0.45 -2.56
CA VAL A 147 -3.40 1.83 -2.43
C VAL A 147 -4.78 1.96 -3.06
N VAL A 148 -4.99 1.29 -4.20
CA VAL A 148 -6.21 1.42 -5.00
C VAL A 148 -6.86 0.07 -5.24
N TYR A 149 -8.13 -0.05 -4.88
CA TYR A 149 -8.97 -1.18 -5.24
C TYR A 149 -10.12 -0.70 -6.12
N THR A 150 -10.40 -1.39 -7.23
CA THR A 150 -11.53 -1.08 -8.12
C THR A 150 -12.40 -2.31 -8.32
N ILE A 151 -13.67 -2.21 -7.98
CA ILE A 151 -14.65 -3.29 -8.04
C ILE A 151 -15.55 -3.10 -9.26
N GLY A 152 -15.49 -4.10 -10.13
CA GLY A 152 -16.27 -4.17 -11.35
C GLY A 152 -17.47 -5.08 -11.23
N TYR A 153 -18.46 -4.85 -12.08
CA TYR A 153 -19.67 -5.66 -12.18
C TYR A 153 -19.88 -6.15 -13.61
N GLU A 154 -20.72 -7.16 -13.77
CA GLU A 154 -21.22 -7.57 -15.08
C GLU A 154 -21.83 -6.37 -15.82
N GLY A 155 -21.41 -6.15 -17.07
CA GLY A 155 -21.82 -5.00 -17.89
C GLY A 155 -21.08 -3.68 -17.58
N ASN A 156 -20.42 -3.56 -16.42
CA ASN A 156 -19.59 -2.42 -16.07
C ASN A 156 -18.31 -2.89 -15.35
N PRO A 157 -17.39 -3.58 -16.06
CA PRO A 157 -16.22 -4.17 -15.44
C PRO A 157 -15.21 -3.10 -15.01
N ALA A 158 -14.47 -3.40 -13.94
CA ALA A 158 -13.25 -2.70 -13.59
C ALA A 158 -12.17 -3.08 -14.61
N LEU A 159 -11.76 -2.09 -15.40
CA LEU A 159 -10.79 -2.26 -16.47
C LEU A 159 -9.50 -1.55 -16.09
N THR A 160 -8.62 -2.19 -15.32
CA THR A 160 -7.29 -1.64 -15.11
C THR A 160 -6.24 -2.72 -14.88
N VAL A 161 -5.10 -2.51 -15.53
CA VAL A 161 -3.79 -3.09 -15.19
C VAL A 161 -2.77 -1.94 -15.04
N GLN A 162 -3.25 -0.78 -14.58
CA GLN A 162 -2.56 0.51 -14.67
C GLN A 162 -1.86 0.91 -13.35
N ALA A 163 -0.67 1.52 -13.48
CA ALA A 163 0.08 2.18 -12.42
C ALA A 163 -0.53 3.51 -11.92
N ARG A 164 -1.27 4.16 -12.81
CA ARG A 164 -1.96 5.42 -12.55
C ARG A 164 -3.44 5.19 -12.31
N PRO A 165 -4.10 6.14 -11.68
CA PRO A 165 -5.47 5.98 -11.23
C PRO A 165 -6.41 6.51 -12.28
N GLN A 166 -7.63 5.99 -12.30
CA GLN A 166 -8.57 6.26 -13.39
C GLN A 166 -9.11 7.72 -13.41
N GLU A 167 -8.70 8.59 -12.47
CA GLU A 167 -9.53 9.73 -12.03
C GLU A 167 -8.69 10.86 -11.37
N GLY A 168 -7.55 11.26 -11.95
CA GLY A 168 -6.80 12.46 -11.53
C GLY A 168 -5.87 12.31 -10.31
N GLU A 169 -5.86 11.15 -9.67
CA GLU A 169 -4.87 10.84 -8.64
C GLU A 169 -3.51 10.61 -9.33
N VAL A 170 -2.42 11.05 -8.73
CA VAL A 170 -1.08 10.85 -9.28
C VAL A 170 -0.30 10.18 -8.18
N PHE A 171 0.15 8.95 -8.39
CA PHE A 171 1.06 8.33 -7.43
C PHE A 171 2.49 8.64 -7.85
N GLY A 172 3.29 9.09 -6.88
CA GLY A 172 4.73 9.24 -7.07
C GLY A 172 5.42 7.88 -6.90
N GLU A 173 6.44 7.84 -6.08
CA GLU A 173 7.16 6.62 -5.72
C GLU A 173 6.41 5.88 -4.60
N PHE A 174 5.82 4.73 -4.93
CA PHE A 174 5.15 3.85 -3.96
C PHE A 174 5.71 2.41 -4.10
N PRO A 175 7.00 2.20 -3.76
CA PRO A 175 7.60 0.87 -3.83
C PRO A 175 6.97 -0.09 -2.82
N VAL A 176 7.27 -1.38 -2.96
CA VAL A 176 6.96 -2.39 -1.94
C VAL A 176 7.47 -1.91 -0.59
N ARG A 177 6.64 -1.96 0.47
CA ARG A 177 6.97 -1.40 1.79
C ARG A 177 8.30 -1.88 2.35
N ARG A 178 8.63 -3.17 2.20
CA ARG A 178 9.91 -3.74 2.66
C ARG A 178 11.12 -3.18 1.92
N ASP A 179 10.92 -2.64 0.73
CA ASP A 179 11.92 -2.04 -0.13
C ASP A 179 11.84 -0.51 -0.16
N LEU A 180 10.91 0.10 0.61
CA LEU A 180 10.64 1.54 0.59
C LEU A 180 11.93 2.35 0.74
N GLY A 181 12.72 2.03 1.76
CA GLY A 181 13.98 2.73 2.06
C GLY A 181 15.06 2.63 0.98
N LYS A 182 14.91 1.74 -0.02
CA LYS A 182 15.82 1.67 -1.18
C LYS A 182 15.52 2.75 -2.23
N TYR A 183 14.27 3.20 -2.31
CA TYR A 183 13.79 4.05 -3.40
C TYR A 183 13.33 5.42 -2.92
N THR A 184 12.63 5.49 -1.78
CA THR A 184 12.03 6.74 -1.32
C THR A 184 11.90 6.80 0.20
N ARG A 185 11.78 8.02 0.74
CA ARG A 185 11.67 8.28 2.18
C ARG A 185 10.27 8.00 2.71
N TYR A 186 9.26 8.39 1.94
CA TYR A 186 7.85 8.27 2.26
C TYR A 186 7.12 7.78 1.02
N PRO A 187 6.03 7.02 1.17
CA PRO A 187 5.11 6.80 0.07
C PRO A 187 4.58 8.16 -0.41
N VAL A 188 4.79 8.48 -1.69
CA VAL A 188 4.39 9.78 -2.25
C VAL A 188 3.04 9.68 -2.93
N VAL A 189 2.05 10.40 -2.38
CA VAL A 189 0.69 10.49 -2.92
C VAL A 189 0.47 11.90 -3.43
N VAL A 190 0.07 12.08 -4.69
CA VAL A 190 -0.21 13.39 -5.30
C VAL A 190 -1.72 13.51 -5.58
N PRO A 191 -2.33 14.68 -5.30
CA PRO A 191 -1.69 15.93 -4.88
C PRO A 191 -1.34 15.97 -3.39
N SER A 192 -0.05 16.12 -3.08
CA SER A 192 0.41 16.55 -1.77
C SER A 192 1.51 17.59 -1.94
N PRO A 193 1.62 18.56 -1.03
CA PRO A 193 2.64 19.61 -1.13
C PRO A 193 4.03 18.99 -0.94
N THR A 194 4.88 19.09 -1.96
CA THR A 194 6.30 18.65 -1.90
C THR A 194 7.05 19.16 -0.66
N PRO A 195 6.84 20.39 -0.15
CA PRO A 195 7.47 20.85 1.08
C PRO A 195 7.19 19.96 2.29
N ALA A 196 6.04 19.30 2.38
CA ALA A 196 5.67 18.47 3.53
C ALA A 196 6.59 17.24 3.69
N TYR A 197 7.15 16.72 2.60
CA TYR A 197 8.11 15.60 2.64
C TYR A 197 9.52 16.02 3.06
N ASN A 198 9.78 17.33 3.11
CA ASN A 198 11.07 17.93 3.46
C ASN A 198 10.97 18.81 4.72
N SER A 199 9.88 18.69 5.48
CA SER A 199 9.62 19.50 6.67
C SER A 199 9.69 18.63 7.92
N THR A 200 10.21 19.22 8.99
CA THR A 200 10.33 18.62 10.31
C THR A 200 9.75 19.57 11.35
N TYR A 201 9.36 19.02 12.50
CA TYR A 201 8.89 19.85 13.62
C TYR A 201 10.06 20.55 14.30
N GLU A 202 9.83 21.80 14.70
CA GLU A 202 10.80 22.52 15.54
C GLU A 202 10.82 21.94 16.96
N PRO A 203 12.00 21.82 17.60
CA PRO A 203 12.11 21.30 18.97
C PRO A 203 11.22 22.02 19.99
N SER A 204 11.17 23.36 19.91
CA SER A 204 10.33 24.20 20.79
C SER A 204 8.84 23.88 20.69
N PHE A 205 8.37 23.56 19.47
CA PHE A 205 6.98 23.15 19.24
C PHE A 205 6.71 21.76 19.84
N LEU A 206 7.66 20.83 19.73
CA LEU A 206 7.53 19.50 20.33
C LEU A 206 7.52 19.57 21.87
N GLU A 207 8.36 20.40 22.48
CA GLU A 207 8.31 20.63 23.93
C GLU A 207 6.96 21.17 24.41
N GLU A 208 6.32 22.03 23.60
CA GLU A 208 4.96 22.50 23.87
C GLU A 208 3.93 21.39 23.74
N ALA A 209 3.98 20.63 22.65
CA ALA A 209 3.09 19.49 22.43
C ALA A 209 3.21 18.45 23.56
N ALA A 210 4.40 18.23 24.11
CA ALA A 210 4.64 17.28 25.20
C ALA A 210 3.89 17.60 26.50
N ARG A 211 3.47 18.87 26.67
CA ARG A 211 2.67 19.33 27.82
C ARG A 211 1.17 19.16 27.62
N ARG A 212 0.72 18.85 26.40
CA ARG A 212 -0.69 18.63 26.10
C ARG A 212 -1.11 17.24 26.58
N ALA A 213 -2.36 17.12 26.99
CA ALA A 213 -2.95 15.81 27.25
C ALA A 213 -3.23 15.10 25.92
N PRO A 214 -3.13 13.75 25.86
CA PRO A 214 -3.57 13.03 24.68
C PRO A 214 -5.08 13.25 24.44
N PRO A 215 -5.58 13.03 23.21
CA PRO A 215 -7.01 13.07 22.92
C PRO A 215 -7.82 12.22 23.91
N ALA A 216 -9.03 12.66 24.26
CA ALA A 216 -9.83 12.00 25.30
C ALA A 216 -10.09 10.51 25.02
N SER A 217 -10.30 10.15 23.75
CA SER A 217 -10.45 8.76 23.28
C SER A 217 -9.19 7.90 23.49
N LEU A 218 -8.04 8.53 23.70
CA LEU A 218 -6.71 7.93 23.85
C LEU A 218 -6.10 8.18 25.23
N ALA A 219 -6.89 8.60 26.22
CA ALA A 219 -6.39 8.94 27.56
C ALA A 219 -5.60 7.80 28.24
N TYR A 220 -5.93 6.54 27.93
CA TYR A 220 -5.21 5.36 28.44
C TYR A 220 -3.74 5.30 27.99
N ALA A 221 -3.43 5.91 26.84
CA ALA A 221 -2.07 5.96 26.29
C ALA A 221 -1.17 6.96 27.05
N SER A 222 -1.70 7.73 28.00
CA SER A 222 -0.89 8.54 28.92
C SER A 222 0.16 7.71 29.66
N THR A 223 -0.16 6.45 29.98
CA THR A 223 0.77 5.51 30.64
C THR A 223 2.05 5.27 29.82
N LEU A 224 1.96 5.23 28.49
CA LEU A 224 3.12 5.19 27.59
C LEU A 224 3.91 6.51 27.71
N LEU A 225 3.22 7.64 27.59
CA LEU A 225 3.83 8.98 27.59
C LEU A 225 4.50 9.33 28.93
N ASP A 226 4.08 8.74 30.03
CA ASP A 226 4.65 8.95 31.37
C ASP A 226 5.96 8.18 31.58
N LEU A 227 6.19 7.12 30.79
CA LEU A 227 7.43 6.34 30.81
C LEU A 227 8.53 6.94 29.92
N MET A 228 8.17 7.89 29.05
CA MET A 228 9.09 8.57 28.14
C MET A 228 9.92 9.63 28.85
N LYS A 229 11.17 9.82 28.40
CA LYS A 229 12.12 10.76 28.99
C LYS A 229 12.38 11.97 28.10
N SER A 230 12.38 11.81 26.77
CA SER A 230 12.60 12.92 25.85
C SER A 230 11.31 13.73 25.70
N PRO A 231 11.33 15.05 25.99
CA PRO A 231 10.19 15.91 25.71
C PRO A 231 9.90 15.99 24.21
N HIS A 232 10.92 15.91 23.35
CA HIS A 232 10.72 15.94 21.90
C HIS A 232 9.97 14.69 21.40
N SER A 233 10.46 13.50 21.77
CA SER A 233 9.78 12.24 21.42
C SER A 233 8.37 12.19 21.98
N LYS A 234 8.18 12.63 23.24
CA LYS A 234 6.86 12.67 23.89
C LYS A 234 5.92 13.63 23.16
N GLY A 235 6.38 14.83 22.82
CA GLY A 235 5.60 15.81 22.06
C GLY A 235 5.20 15.29 20.70
N TYR A 236 6.13 14.64 20.00
CA TYR A 236 5.85 14.03 18.71
C TYR A 236 4.82 12.89 18.83
N CYS A 237 4.93 12.05 19.85
CA CYS A 237 3.96 11.02 20.17
C CYS A 237 2.55 11.58 20.39
N VAL A 238 2.42 12.72 21.09
CA VAL A 238 1.14 13.42 21.25
C VAL A 238 0.57 13.86 19.89
N LEU A 239 1.39 14.46 19.03
CA LEU A 239 0.96 14.89 17.69
C LEU A 239 0.50 13.71 16.82
N VAL A 240 1.18 12.56 16.90
CA VAL A 240 0.76 11.34 16.20
C VAL A 240 -0.59 10.85 16.72
N MET A 241 -0.82 10.89 18.03
CA MET A 241 -2.12 10.54 18.62
C MET A 241 -3.24 11.51 18.20
N GLU A 242 -2.97 12.81 18.17
CA GLU A 242 -3.90 13.84 17.69
C GLU A 242 -4.27 13.59 16.21
N TYR A 243 -3.27 13.35 15.36
CA TYR A 243 -3.50 13.03 13.94
C TYR A 243 -4.33 11.76 13.77
N LEU A 244 -4.00 10.69 14.49
CA LEU A 244 -4.75 9.43 14.39
C LEU A 244 -6.18 9.58 14.91
N ALA A 245 -6.42 10.40 15.93
CA ALA A 245 -7.78 10.65 16.42
C ALA A 245 -8.66 11.36 15.38
N ASP A 246 -8.08 12.17 14.49
CA ASP A 246 -8.77 12.89 13.41
C ASP A 246 -8.88 12.06 12.11
N ALA A 247 -7.81 11.37 11.73
CA ALA A 247 -7.67 10.76 10.41
C ALA A 247 -8.21 9.32 10.29
N VAL A 248 -8.54 8.66 11.41
CA VAL A 248 -9.09 7.29 11.39
C VAL A 248 -10.56 7.27 11.03
N GLY A 249 -11.01 6.12 10.52
CA GLY A 249 -12.36 5.93 10.03
C GLY A 249 -12.40 5.76 8.52
N VAL A 250 -13.59 5.40 8.04
CA VAL A 250 -13.88 5.26 6.62
C VAL A 250 -14.67 6.48 6.16
N HIS A 251 -14.19 7.10 5.09
CA HIS A 251 -14.84 8.24 4.46
C HIS A 251 -15.47 7.79 3.14
N ARG A 252 -16.54 8.46 2.74
CA ARG A 252 -17.25 8.23 1.47
C ARG A 252 -17.00 9.38 0.51
N GLY A 253 -16.70 9.04 -0.74
CA GLY A 253 -16.68 9.96 -1.88
C GLY A 253 -17.60 9.44 -2.99
N ASP A 254 -17.90 10.31 -3.96
CA ASP A 254 -18.82 10.04 -5.07
C ASP A 254 -18.16 10.20 -6.46
N GLY A 255 -16.86 10.48 -6.50
CA GLY A 255 -16.11 10.70 -7.74
C GLY A 255 -16.51 11.96 -8.50
N SER A 256 -17.52 12.71 -8.03
CA SER A 256 -17.86 13.99 -8.60
C SER A 256 -16.68 14.93 -8.36
N GLN A 257 -16.23 15.65 -9.39
CA GLN A 257 -15.03 16.52 -9.36
C GLN A 257 -13.66 15.84 -9.58
N THR A 258 -13.60 14.55 -9.91
CA THR A 258 -12.32 13.88 -10.23
C THR A 258 -11.94 13.96 -11.72
N GLY A 259 -12.85 14.44 -12.58
CA GLY A 259 -12.67 14.46 -14.03
C GLY A 259 -12.91 13.12 -14.72
N GLY A 260 -13.21 12.06 -13.95
CA GLY A 260 -13.65 10.75 -14.45
C GLY A 260 -15.15 10.49 -14.25
N PRO A 261 -15.63 9.26 -14.54
CA PRO A 261 -17.03 8.88 -14.29
C PRO A 261 -17.35 8.92 -12.79
N ASN A 262 -18.59 9.26 -12.44
CA ASN A 262 -19.05 9.20 -11.05
C ASN A 262 -19.00 7.76 -10.54
N ARG A 263 -18.49 7.57 -9.32
CA ARG A 263 -18.26 6.26 -8.69
C ARG A 263 -18.53 6.31 -7.21
N THR A 264 -18.87 5.18 -6.62
CA THR A 264 -18.93 5.09 -5.16
C THR A 264 -17.55 4.78 -4.60
N ILE A 265 -17.01 5.65 -3.77
CA ILE A 265 -15.64 5.56 -3.27
C ILE A 265 -15.66 5.48 -1.74
N LEU A 266 -14.87 4.57 -1.18
CA LEU A 266 -14.51 4.58 0.23
C LEU A 266 -13.00 4.77 0.38
N PHE A 267 -12.57 5.64 1.29
CA PHE A 267 -11.16 5.94 1.51
C PHE A 267 -10.86 6.18 2.98
N GLY A 268 -9.58 6.03 3.35
CA GLY A 268 -9.12 6.25 4.72
C GLY A 268 -7.81 5.52 5.02
N LEU A 269 -7.37 5.65 6.27
CA LEU A 269 -6.27 4.85 6.80
C LEU A 269 -6.75 3.40 7.00
N GLN A 270 -5.87 2.45 6.74
CA GLN A 270 -6.10 1.02 6.79
C GLN A 270 -5.05 0.37 7.70
N ARG A 271 -5.39 -0.77 8.30
CA ARG A 271 -4.42 -1.64 8.97
C ARG A 271 -3.47 -2.26 7.93
N PRO A 272 -2.29 -2.73 8.34
CA PRO A 272 -1.55 -3.74 7.57
C PRO A 272 -2.44 -4.93 7.16
N PRO A 273 -2.04 -5.74 6.18
CA PRO A 273 -2.76 -6.96 5.77
C PRO A 273 -3.25 -7.79 6.96
N LEU A 274 -4.56 -8.09 7.01
CA LEU A 274 -5.12 -8.93 8.07
C LEU A 274 -4.53 -10.33 7.97
N GLY A 275 -4.17 -10.90 9.13
CA GLY A 275 -3.49 -12.20 9.21
C GLY A 275 -1.99 -12.14 8.96
N GLN A 276 -1.40 -10.96 8.74
CA GLN A 276 0.05 -10.77 8.70
C GLN A 276 0.55 -9.91 9.85
N GLN A 277 1.81 -10.10 10.20
CA GLN A 277 2.45 -9.38 11.28
C GLN A 277 3.44 -8.32 10.77
N THR A 278 3.49 -7.20 11.46
CA THR A 278 4.56 -6.21 11.39
C THR A 278 5.44 -6.36 12.62
N PHE A 279 6.74 -6.51 12.40
CA PHE A 279 7.73 -6.63 13.48
C PHE A 279 8.38 -5.28 13.75
N LEU A 280 8.37 -4.84 15.00
CA LEU A 280 9.27 -3.78 15.46
C LEU A 280 10.49 -4.45 16.09
N ARG A 281 11.65 -4.39 15.43
CA ARG A 281 12.87 -5.05 15.89
C ARG A 281 13.73 -4.09 16.70
N CYS A 282 13.78 -4.28 18.01
CA CYS A 282 14.54 -3.47 18.94
C CYS A 282 15.90 -4.12 19.26
N GLY A 283 16.98 -3.36 19.14
CA GLY A 283 18.32 -3.78 19.52
C GLY A 283 18.58 -3.77 21.03
N SER A 284 19.79 -4.17 21.41
CA SER A 284 20.22 -4.29 22.81
C SER A 284 20.24 -2.95 23.57
N SER A 285 20.36 -1.83 22.85
CA SER A 285 20.40 -0.47 23.40
C SER A 285 19.17 0.38 23.07
N THR A 286 18.20 -0.15 22.31
CA THR A 286 17.01 0.62 21.93
C THR A 286 16.24 1.07 23.17
N THR A 287 15.92 2.36 23.23
CA THR A 287 15.19 3.01 24.30
C THR A 287 13.68 3.05 24.00
N LEU A 288 12.88 3.31 25.04
CA LEU A 288 11.44 3.52 24.84
C LEU A 288 11.17 4.78 24.02
N ASP A 289 11.98 5.83 24.19
CA ASP A 289 11.84 7.10 23.46
C ASP A 289 12.06 6.94 21.94
N GLU A 290 12.95 6.04 21.52
CA GLU A 290 13.15 5.68 20.11
C GLU A 290 12.02 4.82 19.55
N LEU A 291 11.47 3.90 20.36
CA LEU A 291 10.41 2.98 19.94
C LEU A 291 9.02 3.64 19.90
N ALA A 292 8.70 4.48 20.88
CA ALA A 292 7.35 4.97 21.12
C ALA A 292 6.69 5.63 19.89
N PRO A 293 7.37 6.50 19.11
CA PRO A 293 6.77 7.09 17.91
C PRO A 293 6.25 6.03 16.93
N THR A 294 7.06 5.00 16.66
CA THR A 294 6.73 3.91 15.74
C THR A 294 5.70 2.94 16.32
N LEU A 295 5.67 2.79 17.65
CA LEU A 295 4.74 1.93 18.36
C LEU A 295 3.31 2.50 18.37
N ILE A 296 3.15 3.83 18.48
CA ILE A 296 1.84 4.48 18.67
C ILE A 296 0.81 4.12 17.59
N PRO A 297 1.11 4.20 16.27
CA PRO A 297 0.14 3.86 15.23
C PRO A 297 -0.51 2.49 15.41
N PHE A 298 0.19 1.53 16.01
CA PHE A 298 -0.34 0.22 16.34
C PHE A 298 -0.97 0.17 17.72
N TYR A 299 -0.33 0.79 18.72
CA TYR A 299 -0.77 0.74 20.12
C TYR A 299 -2.14 1.38 20.34
N VAL A 300 -2.42 2.49 19.64
CA VAL A 300 -3.68 3.24 19.84
C VAL A 300 -4.81 2.83 18.91
N THR A 301 -4.56 1.91 17.98
CA THR A 301 -5.51 1.53 16.93
C THR A 301 -5.79 0.03 16.91
N ASN A 302 -6.79 -0.38 16.14
CA ASN A 302 -7.05 -1.79 15.84
C ASN A 302 -5.92 -2.48 15.04
N ALA A 303 -4.87 -1.76 14.60
CA ALA A 303 -3.68 -2.39 14.02
C ALA A 303 -2.83 -3.15 15.06
N ARG A 304 -3.09 -2.97 16.37
CA ARG A 304 -2.40 -3.66 17.47
C ARG A 304 -2.32 -5.17 17.29
N ASP A 305 -3.37 -5.81 16.78
CA ASP A 305 -3.41 -7.28 16.63
C ASP A 305 -2.37 -7.81 15.63
N GLY A 306 -1.93 -6.96 14.70
CA GLY A 306 -0.92 -7.28 13.69
C GLY A 306 0.49 -6.88 14.12
N LEU A 307 0.71 -6.45 15.36
CA LEU A 307 2.02 -6.00 15.84
C LEU A 307 2.69 -7.06 16.72
N LEU A 308 3.98 -7.31 16.46
CA LEU A 308 4.88 -7.98 17.39
C LEU A 308 6.13 -7.11 17.61
N VAL A 309 6.52 -6.89 18.86
CA VAL A 309 7.79 -6.22 19.18
C VAL A 309 8.84 -7.28 19.53
N SER A 310 9.84 -7.45 18.67
CA SER A 310 10.99 -8.33 18.89
C SER A 310 12.08 -7.53 19.60
N VAL A 311 12.44 -7.93 20.81
CA VAL A 311 13.42 -7.24 21.65
C VAL A 311 14.65 -8.12 21.80
N ASP A 312 15.83 -7.55 21.56
CA ASP A 312 17.10 -8.21 21.86
C ASP A 312 17.14 -8.71 23.31
N SER A 313 17.60 -9.94 23.52
CA SER A 313 17.59 -10.60 24.83
C SER A 313 18.44 -9.88 25.89
N ALA A 314 19.38 -9.02 25.48
CA ALA A 314 20.15 -8.18 26.39
C ALA A 314 19.36 -6.97 26.91
N ASN A 315 18.26 -6.57 26.27
CA ASN A 315 17.49 -5.37 26.61
C ASN A 315 16.31 -5.66 27.56
N ALA A 316 16.63 -6.12 28.77
CA ALA A 316 15.63 -6.46 29.79
C ALA A 316 14.77 -5.25 30.23
N SER A 317 15.34 -4.03 30.16
CA SER A 317 14.67 -2.80 30.55
C SER A 317 13.50 -2.46 29.62
N LEU A 318 13.73 -2.42 28.30
CA LEU A 318 12.69 -2.16 27.32
C LEU A 318 11.59 -3.24 27.39
N LEU A 319 11.98 -4.50 27.54
CA LEU A 319 11.05 -5.62 27.66
C LEU A 319 10.13 -5.46 28.88
N ALA A 320 10.63 -4.97 30.01
CA ALA A 320 9.83 -4.71 31.20
C ALA A 320 8.78 -3.60 30.96
N HIS A 321 9.17 -2.49 30.31
CA HIS A 321 8.23 -1.42 29.96
C HIS A 321 7.13 -1.92 29.02
N LEU A 322 7.48 -2.65 27.97
CA LEU A 322 6.51 -3.15 26.99
C LEU A 322 5.51 -4.15 27.61
N ARG A 323 5.97 -5.00 28.52
CA ARG A 323 5.09 -5.89 29.29
C ARG A 323 4.12 -5.12 30.18
N ALA A 324 4.58 -4.06 30.85
CA ALA A 324 3.71 -3.20 31.66
C ALA A 324 2.63 -2.50 30.81
N LEU A 325 2.93 -2.20 29.55
CA LEU A 325 2.01 -1.60 28.58
C LEU A 325 1.11 -2.63 27.87
N ASN A 326 1.21 -3.92 28.21
CA ASN A 326 0.53 -5.03 27.55
C ASN A 326 0.79 -5.10 26.04
N VAL A 327 1.99 -4.73 25.60
CA VAL A 327 2.41 -4.89 24.20
C VAL A 327 2.82 -6.34 23.97
N LEU A 328 2.42 -6.92 22.84
CA LEU A 328 2.87 -8.26 22.47
C LEU A 328 4.36 -8.22 22.13
N THR A 329 5.17 -8.91 22.93
CA THR A 329 6.63 -8.91 22.81
C THR A 329 7.22 -10.31 22.75
N VAL A 330 8.35 -10.44 22.06
CA VAL A 330 9.23 -11.61 22.16
C VAL A 330 10.66 -11.16 22.49
N SER A 331 11.35 -11.94 23.29
CA SER A 331 12.76 -11.74 23.64
C SER A 331 13.59 -12.74 22.86
N GLU A 332 14.44 -12.29 21.96
CA GLU A 332 15.21 -13.17 21.07
C GLU A 332 16.50 -12.52 20.56
N ASP A 333 17.51 -13.34 20.29
CA ASP A 333 18.75 -12.90 19.65
C ASP A 333 18.58 -12.71 18.13
N ALA A 334 19.62 -12.19 17.47
CA ALA A 334 19.58 -11.90 16.04
C ALA A 334 19.35 -13.15 15.18
N ALA A 335 20.00 -14.28 15.52
CA ALA A 335 19.89 -15.52 14.74
C ALA A 335 18.48 -16.12 14.82
N SER A 336 17.87 -16.09 16.01
CA SER A 336 16.49 -16.53 16.23
C SER A 336 15.50 -15.64 15.48
N PHE A 337 15.74 -14.32 15.49
CA PHE A 337 14.95 -13.36 14.74
C PHE A 337 15.02 -13.60 13.23
N ASP A 338 16.21 -13.81 12.66
CA ASP A 338 16.41 -14.08 11.24
C ASP A 338 15.72 -15.38 10.80
N THR A 339 15.80 -16.41 11.64
CA THR A 339 15.09 -17.68 11.44
C THR A 339 13.59 -17.46 11.40
N ARG A 340 13.05 -16.66 12.33
CA ARG A 340 11.62 -16.32 12.37
C ARG A 340 11.19 -15.52 11.16
N CYS A 341 11.95 -14.51 10.75
CA CYS A 341 11.63 -13.70 9.57
C CYS A 341 11.55 -14.58 8.31
N THR A 342 12.42 -15.57 8.21
CA THR A 342 12.41 -16.54 7.10
C THR A 342 11.20 -17.48 7.18
N SER A 343 10.80 -17.93 8.37
CA SER A 343 9.69 -18.88 8.53
C SER A 343 8.30 -18.24 8.49
N GLU A 344 8.16 -17.04 9.06
CA GLU A 344 6.87 -16.36 9.23
C GLU A 344 6.59 -15.34 8.10
N GLU A 345 7.62 -14.92 7.35
CA GLU A 345 7.52 -13.94 6.26
C GLU A 345 6.67 -12.72 6.64
N PRO A 346 7.07 -11.94 7.67
CA PRO A 346 6.28 -10.81 8.15
C PRO A 346 6.04 -9.79 7.04
N TYR A 347 4.90 -9.10 7.12
CA TYR A 347 4.53 -8.03 6.18
C TYR A 347 5.61 -6.94 6.10
N ASN A 348 6.13 -6.58 7.28
CA ASN A 348 7.16 -5.56 7.41
C ASN A 348 8.03 -5.82 8.64
N VAL A 349 9.31 -5.44 8.54
CA VAL A 349 10.26 -5.42 9.65
C VAL A 349 10.78 -4.00 9.78
N VAL A 350 10.53 -3.38 10.92
CA VAL A 350 10.84 -1.98 11.17
C VAL A 350 11.81 -1.88 12.34
N PRO A 351 13.04 -1.40 12.13
CA PRO A 351 13.90 -0.97 13.21
C PRO A 351 13.38 0.38 13.76
N PRO A 352 13.19 0.54 15.09
CA PRO A 352 12.81 1.82 15.69
C PRO A 352 13.75 2.98 15.34
N GLU A 353 15.04 2.70 15.23
CA GLU A 353 16.05 3.67 14.82
C GLU A 353 15.88 4.12 13.36
N ALA A 354 15.08 3.45 12.54
CA ALA A 354 14.73 3.87 11.18
C ALA A 354 13.58 4.89 11.16
N LEU A 355 13.52 5.81 12.14
CA LEU A 355 12.71 7.02 11.98
C LEU A 355 13.08 7.67 10.65
N ALA A 356 12.05 8.02 9.86
CA ALA A 356 12.23 8.27 8.44
C ALA A 356 13.14 9.44 8.05
N ASP A 357 13.61 10.26 9.01
CA ASP A 357 14.62 11.29 8.72
C ASP A 357 16.08 10.84 8.85
N ARG A 358 16.33 9.59 9.27
CA ARG A 358 17.69 9.09 9.48
C ARG A 358 18.57 9.14 8.21
N ASN A 359 17.96 9.14 7.03
CA ASN A 359 18.68 9.26 5.76
C ASN A 359 19.28 10.65 5.54
N ASN A 360 18.70 11.70 6.14
CA ASN A 360 19.22 13.08 6.05
C ASN A 360 19.94 13.51 7.34
N HIS A 361 19.53 12.96 8.48
CA HIS A 361 20.09 13.25 9.79
C HIS A 361 20.46 11.95 10.52
N PRO A 362 21.50 11.23 10.08
CA PRO A 362 21.83 9.90 10.60
C PRO A 362 22.22 9.89 12.08
N ASP A 363 22.70 11.04 12.57
CA ASP A 363 23.16 11.25 13.93
C ASP A 363 22.12 11.95 14.83
N ASP A 364 20.92 12.27 14.30
CA ASP A 364 19.88 12.99 15.03
C ASP A 364 18.63 12.13 15.25
N LEU A 365 18.42 11.74 16.51
CA LEU A 365 17.27 10.95 16.94
C LEU A 365 16.06 11.81 17.33
N GLU A 366 16.18 13.14 17.29
CA GLU A 366 15.15 14.08 17.73
C GLU A 366 14.61 14.97 16.60
N THR A 367 15.02 14.72 15.36
CA THR A 367 14.40 15.33 14.18
C THR A 367 13.20 14.51 13.72
N PHE A 368 12.00 15.06 13.89
CA PHE A 368 10.75 14.37 13.57
C PHE A 368 10.06 14.96 12.33
N PRO A 369 9.67 14.13 11.36
CA PRO A 369 8.93 14.58 10.18
C PRO A 369 7.48 14.92 10.51
N LEU A 370 6.75 15.47 9.54
CA LEU A 370 5.31 15.66 9.68
C LEU A 370 4.55 14.34 9.88
N VAL A 371 3.57 14.36 10.79
CA VAL A 371 2.88 13.15 11.28
C VAL A 371 2.14 12.37 10.18
N GLY A 372 1.59 13.05 9.17
CA GLY A 372 0.90 12.38 8.05
C GLY A 372 1.86 11.52 7.21
N GLN A 373 3.03 12.06 6.88
CA GLN A 373 4.09 11.36 6.18
C GLN A 373 4.61 10.19 7.01
N PHE A 374 4.83 10.41 8.30
CA PHE A 374 5.27 9.37 9.22
C PHE A 374 4.29 8.20 9.34
N VAL A 375 3.01 8.49 9.60
CA VAL A 375 1.98 7.46 9.77
C VAL A 375 1.84 6.61 8.50
N SER A 376 1.96 7.22 7.31
CA SER A 376 1.87 6.51 6.02
C SER A 376 2.89 5.38 5.84
N LEU A 377 4.00 5.39 6.57
CA LEU A 377 5.02 4.34 6.56
C LEU A 377 4.50 3.03 7.15
N TYR A 378 3.71 3.13 8.21
CA TYR A 378 3.35 1.99 9.05
C TYR A 378 1.95 1.47 8.76
N VAL A 379 1.03 2.38 8.44
CA VAL A 379 -0.36 2.03 8.11
C VAL A 379 -0.64 2.37 6.64
N PRO A 380 -1.26 1.45 5.88
CA PRO A 380 -1.69 1.77 4.53
C PRO A 380 -2.70 2.89 4.48
N LEU A 381 -2.53 3.75 3.47
CA LEU A 381 -3.55 4.66 3.00
C LEU A 381 -4.08 4.10 1.70
N GLY A 382 -5.38 4.24 1.48
CA GLY A 382 -5.93 3.80 0.22
C GLY A 382 -7.43 3.96 0.14
N HIS A 383 -7.95 3.54 -0.99
CA HIS A 383 -9.37 3.59 -1.28
C HIS A 383 -9.82 2.36 -2.04
N VAL A 384 -11.10 2.07 -1.92
CA VAL A 384 -11.81 1.07 -2.69
C VAL A 384 -12.95 1.76 -3.43
N LYS A 385 -13.09 1.47 -4.72
CA LYS A 385 -14.06 2.12 -5.61
C LYS A 385 -14.98 1.07 -6.22
N SER A 386 -16.26 1.39 -6.32
CA SER A 386 -17.22 0.68 -7.16
C SER A 386 -17.34 1.41 -8.50
N THR A 387 -17.36 0.65 -9.59
CA THR A 387 -17.70 1.17 -10.93
C THR A 387 -19.14 1.68 -11.02
N GLN A 388 -20.00 1.33 -10.06
CA GLN A 388 -21.37 1.83 -9.96
C GLN A 388 -21.46 3.11 -9.11
N SER A 389 -22.29 4.06 -9.54
CA SER A 389 -22.69 5.23 -8.74
C SER A 389 -23.70 4.84 -7.65
N ASP A 390 -23.58 5.44 -6.47
CA ASP A 390 -24.48 5.25 -5.31
C ASP A 390 -24.69 3.79 -4.84
N ASP A 391 -23.66 2.97 -4.97
CA ASP A 391 -23.64 1.55 -4.61
C ASP A 391 -23.69 1.33 -3.09
N GLN A 392 -24.91 1.28 -2.52
CA GLN A 392 -25.10 1.12 -1.08
C GLN A 392 -24.65 -0.25 -0.57
N LYS A 393 -24.83 -1.33 -1.36
CA LYS A 393 -24.39 -2.67 -0.99
C LYS A 393 -22.87 -2.69 -0.80
N PHE A 394 -22.13 -2.09 -1.73
CA PHE A 394 -20.70 -1.90 -1.63
C PHE A 394 -20.31 -1.09 -0.38
N VAL A 395 -20.97 0.05 -0.15
CA VAL A 395 -20.67 0.92 1.00
C VAL A 395 -20.85 0.17 2.31
N GLU A 396 -22.01 -0.44 2.53
CA GLU A 396 -22.30 -1.19 3.75
C GLU A 396 -21.31 -2.34 3.95
N PHE A 397 -21.01 -3.08 2.88
CA PHE A 397 -20.15 -4.25 2.95
C PHE A 397 -18.69 -3.90 3.22
N PHE A 398 -18.12 -2.88 2.56
CA PHE A 398 -16.72 -2.51 2.74
C PHE A 398 -16.49 -1.60 3.95
N SER A 399 -17.40 -0.69 4.30
CA SER A 399 -17.28 0.14 5.51
C SER A 399 -17.27 -0.71 6.80
N ALA A 400 -17.95 -1.86 6.78
CA ALA A 400 -17.96 -2.80 7.90
C ALA A 400 -16.62 -3.57 8.07
N SER A 401 -15.68 -3.47 7.12
CA SER A 401 -14.42 -4.19 7.20
C SER A 401 -13.57 -3.76 8.40
N ALA A 402 -12.99 -4.76 9.08
CA ALA A 402 -12.02 -4.55 10.14
C ALA A 402 -10.66 -4.07 9.61
N LYS A 403 -10.49 -3.98 8.28
CA LYS A 403 -9.31 -3.43 7.61
C LYS A 403 -9.16 -1.93 7.83
N TRP A 404 -10.26 -1.18 7.92
CA TRP A 404 -10.20 0.26 8.19
C TRP A 404 -9.57 0.51 9.56
N LEU A 405 -8.63 1.46 9.61
CA LEU A 405 -7.99 1.85 10.85
C LEU A 405 -9.00 2.56 11.75
N ARG A 406 -9.05 2.15 13.01
CA ARG A 406 -9.94 2.70 14.04
C ARG A 406 -9.17 2.78 15.35
N LEU A 407 -9.52 3.70 16.24
CA LEU A 407 -8.97 3.71 17.60
C LEU A 407 -9.43 2.45 18.34
N GLN A 408 -8.63 1.93 19.28
CA GLN A 408 -8.97 0.69 20.01
C GLN A 408 -10.29 0.77 20.78
N ASN A 409 -10.66 1.97 21.25
CA ASN A 409 -11.82 2.21 22.11
C ASN A 409 -12.90 3.06 21.43
N ALA A 410 -12.93 3.12 20.08
CA ALA A 410 -13.91 3.87 19.31
C ALA A 410 -15.14 3.04 18.91
#